data_AF-A0A1F9V9Q8-F1
#
_entry.id   AF-A0A1F9V9Q8-F1
#
_cell.length_a   1.000
_cell.length_b   1.000
_cell.length_c   1.000
_cell.angle_alpha   90.00
_cell.angle_beta   90.00
_cell.angle_gamma   90.00
#
_symmetry.space_group_name_H-M   'P 1'
#
loop_
_entity.id
_entity.type
_entity.pdbx_description
1 polymer ?
#
loop_
_entity_poly.entity_id
_entity_poly.type
_entity_poly.pdbx_seq_one_letter_code
_entity_poly.pdbx_strand_id
1 'polypeptide(L)'
;MKIRKSDQGFALAITVYVLLFVLASLTYLLTRTSQDVKTSDMHKRLKNSSTLANNVITDLMRQFSQTFQADHYDSSQLTRSPAFYTHGFSSVTISANANQHFISFSAVGAYGQDINQPQNKKTIEGVIKFISDLTTFGTMWNGNFTTSASNASYMGRMWVNGSWSITGLNTRVQGGPVFVNGNISTGGSGNLVINGDLYRSGSRSGNITVNGTDNTYVPSMNWPTIDRTYFDTYSNVKVTQNTTLRFYYDGASSTGTVRVGTTTYVIPSTGFIIYGQNCTLTSSGTVRGRVTIASIRTSGTSGGNIIMDNHLKYATVGSTSFANVQDSFAAIASNSIAFNKTGSDLYVSGVYFVDSSGTTGMSSSGSSGRTLRIFGTRNKGIWLSGFSGAQITFDTNLDTYPPPGLPERPNLVTWHIK
;
A
#
# COMPACT_ATOMS: atom_id res chain seq x y z
N MET A 1 -13.06 -87.36 -31.10
CA MET A 1 -12.06 -86.68 -31.95
C MET A 1 -10.67 -87.09 -31.46
N LYS A 2 -9.99 -88.01 -32.15
CA LYS A 2 -8.64 -88.48 -31.76
C LYS A 2 -7.62 -87.47 -32.28
N ILE A 3 -6.96 -86.76 -31.38
CA ILE A 3 -5.86 -85.83 -31.67
C ILE A 3 -4.72 -86.67 -32.27
N ARG A 4 -4.24 -86.35 -33.49
CA ARG A 4 -3.11 -87.07 -34.09
C ARG A 4 -1.85 -86.77 -33.27
N LYS A 5 -0.91 -87.71 -33.14
CA LYS A 5 0.35 -87.51 -32.38
C LYS A 5 1.16 -86.28 -32.85
N SER A 6 1.03 -85.88 -34.12
CA SER A 6 1.59 -84.63 -34.68
C SER A 6 0.96 -83.36 -34.08
N ASP A 7 -0.32 -83.41 -33.72
CA ASP A 7 -1.07 -82.25 -33.23
C ASP A 7 -0.80 -82.01 -31.74
N GLN A 8 -0.36 -83.04 -30.99
CA GLN A 8 0.08 -82.90 -29.60
C GLN A 8 1.39 -82.10 -29.48
N GLY A 9 2.33 -82.29 -30.41
CA GLY A 9 3.58 -81.50 -30.47
C GLY A 9 3.33 -80.05 -30.87
N PHE A 10 2.40 -79.81 -31.80
CA PHE A 10 2.01 -78.47 -32.22
C PHE A 10 1.23 -77.72 -31.12
N ALA A 11 0.34 -78.42 -30.40
CA ALA A 11 -0.37 -77.87 -29.24
C ALA A 11 0.58 -77.52 -28.09
N LEU A 12 1.61 -78.34 -27.82
CA LEU A 12 2.64 -78.03 -26.82
C LEU A 12 3.43 -76.77 -27.21
N ALA A 13 3.83 -76.65 -28.49
CA ALA A 13 4.55 -75.49 -29.00
C ALA A 13 3.71 -74.20 -28.89
N ILE A 14 2.43 -74.24 -29.28
CA ILE A 14 1.50 -73.11 -29.11
C ILE A 14 1.34 -72.76 -27.63
N THR A 15 1.19 -73.75 -26.75
CA THR A 15 1.03 -73.52 -25.32
C THR A 15 2.26 -72.83 -24.74
N VAL A 16 3.48 -73.26 -25.11
CA VAL A 16 4.74 -72.62 -24.70
C VAL A 16 4.86 -71.19 -25.24
N TYR A 17 4.48 -70.95 -26.50
CA TYR A 17 4.48 -69.60 -27.08
C TYR A 17 3.49 -68.66 -26.38
N VAL A 18 2.28 -69.14 -26.09
CA VAL A 18 1.28 -68.39 -25.32
C VAL A 18 1.78 -68.13 -23.91
N LEU A 19 2.40 -69.11 -23.25
CA LEU A 19 2.97 -68.95 -21.91
C LEU A 19 4.09 -67.91 -21.89
N LEU A 20 5.00 -67.92 -22.85
CA LEU A 20 6.07 -66.92 -22.98
C LEU A 20 5.50 -65.52 -23.22
N PHE A 21 4.49 -65.40 -24.08
CA PHE A 21 3.83 -64.13 -24.35
C PHE A 21 3.09 -63.60 -23.12
N VAL A 22 2.35 -64.46 -22.40
CA VAL A 22 1.66 -64.10 -21.16
C VAL A 22 2.65 -63.70 -20.08
N LEU A 23 3.75 -64.44 -19.90
CA LEU A 23 4.76 -64.16 -18.88
C LEU A 23 5.47 -62.82 -19.15
N ALA A 24 5.86 -62.56 -20.40
CA ALA A 24 6.44 -61.29 -20.82
C ALA A 24 5.46 -60.12 -20.60
N SER A 25 4.18 -60.32 -20.97
CA SER A 25 3.13 -59.31 -20.81
C SER A 25 2.83 -59.01 -19.33
N LEU A 26 2.75 -60.04 -18.49
CA LEU A 26 2.53 -59.89 -17.05
C LEU A 26 3.70 -59.16 -16.39
N THR A 27 4.93 -59.52 -16.76
CA THR A 27 6.14 -58.89 -16.21
C THR A 27 6.22 -57.42 -16.63
N TYR A 28 5.89 -57.11 -17.89
CA TYR A 28 5.80 -55.74 -18.39
C TYR A 28 4.71 -54.94 -17.66
N LEU A 29 3.51 -55.51 -17.49
CA LEU A 29 2.40 -54.86 -16.76
C LEU A 29 2.75 -54.60 -15.29
N LEU A 30 3.35 -55.58 -14.59
CA LEU A 30 3.74 -55.43 -13.18
C LEU A 30 4.82 -54.36 -13.00
N THR A 31 5.84 -54.35 -13.86
CA THR A 31 6.91 -53.35 -13.83
C THR A 31 6.37 -51.95 -14.15
N ARG A 32 5.51 -51.83 -15.16
CA ARG A 32 4.89 -50.55 -15.53
C ARG A 32 3.97 -50.02 -14.45
N THR A 33 3.08 -50.86 -13.92
CA THR A 33 2.16 -50.48 -12.84
C THR A 33 2.93 -50.05 -11.59
N SER A 34 4.03 -50.75 -11.25
CA SER A 34 4.90 -50.37 -10.13
C SER A 34 5.58 -49.01 -10.35
N GLN A 35 5.98 -48.70 -11.59
CA GLN A 35 6.53 -47.37 -11.94
C GLN A 35 5.45 -46.28 -11.85
N ASP A 36 4.25 -46.55 -12.34
CA ASP A 36 3.15 -45.58 -12.34
C ASP A 36 2.68 -45.29 -10.90
N VAL A 37 2.61 -46.31 -10.03
CA VAL A 37 2.31 -46.12 -8.59
C VAL A 37 3.37 -45.27 -7.90
N LYS A 38 4.68 -45.54 -8.12
CA LYS A 38 5.77 -44.74 -7.54
C LYS A 38 5.70 -43.28 -8.00
N THR A 39 5.43 -43.06 -9.27
CA THR A 39 5.30 -41.72 -9.85
C THR A 39 4.09 -40.98 -9.26
N SER A 40 2.95 -41.67 -9.14
CA SER A 40 1.74 -41.13 -8.52
C SER A 40 1.96 -40.73 -7.06
N ASP A 41 2.61 -41.58 -6.27
CA ASP A 41 2.96 -41.28 -4.88
C ASP A 41 3.92 -40.09 -4.78
N MET A 42 4.90 -40.00 -5.66
CA MET A 42 5.80 -38.85 -5.72
C MET A 42 5.04 -37.55 -6.03
N HIS A 43 4.12 -37.55 -7.00
CA HIS A 43 3.29 -36.39 -7.31
C HIS A 43 2.38 -36.00 -6.14
N LYS A 44 1.79 -36.98 -5.44
CA LYS A 44 0.97 -36.74 -4.25
C LYS A 44 1.79 -36.07 -3.14
N ARG A 45 3.00 -36.57 -2.88
CA ARG A 45 3.93 -35.99 -1.89
C ARG A 45 4.31 -34.55 -2.22
N LEU A 46 4.66 -34.28 -3.48
CA LEU A 46 4.98 -32.95 -3.97
C LEU A 46 3.81 -31.99 -3.80
N LYS A 47 2.62 -32.40 -4.26
CA LYS A 47 1.39 -31.59 -4.12
C LYS A 47 1.10 -31.24 -2.67
N ASN A 48 1.12 -32.22 -1.77
CA ASN A 48 0.82 -32.00 -0.36
C ASN A 48 1.83 -31.05 0.31
N SER A 49 3.12 -31.25 0.09
CA SER A 49 4.16 -30.36 0.64
C SER A 49 4.04 -28.92 0.11
N SER A 50 3.69 -28.74 -1.17
CA SER A 50 3.44 -27.43 -1.77
C SER A 50 2.19 -26.77 -1.20
N THR A 51 1.09 -27.52 -1.02
CA THR A 51 -0.12 -27.00 -0.37
C THR A 51 0.16 -26.53 1.05
N LEU A 52 0.92 -27.29 1.83
CA LEU A 52 1.30 -26.89 3.18
C LEU A 52 2.14 -25.60 3.20
N ALA A 53 3.10 -25.46 2.29
CA ALA A 53 3.89 -24.23 2.17
C ALA A 53 3.03 -23.02 1.73
N ASN A 54 2.10 -23.21 0.80
CA ASN A 54 1.18 -22.16 0.35
C ASN A 54 0.21 -21.72 1.46
N ASN A 55 -0.28 -22.66 2.28
CA ASN A 55 -1.14 -22.32 3.42
C ASN A 55 -0.46 -21.35 4.40
N VAL A 56 0.86 -21.50 4.61
CA VAL A 56 1.63 -20.54 5.43
C VAL A 56 1.55 -19.14 4.85
N ILE A 57 1.66 -18.99 3.53
CA ILE A 57 1.62 -17.68 2.86
C ILE A 57 0.21 -17.08 2.99
N THR A 58 -0.82 -17.88 2.75
CA THR A 58 -2.21 -17.45 2.94
C THR A 58 -2.47 -17.02 4.40
N ASP A 59 -1.93 -17.76 5.38
CA ASP A 59 -2.03 -17.41 6.79
C ASP A 59 -1.35 -16.07 7.10
N LEU A 60 -0.13 -15.85 6.60
CA LEU A 60 0.60 -14.60 6.78
C LEU A 60 -0.16 -13.42 6.16
N MET A 61 -0.59 -13.56 4.90
CA MET A 61 -1.37 -12.50 4.24
C MET A 61 -2.67 -12.22 4.98
N ARG A 62 -3.35 -13.26 5.48
CA ARG A 62 -4.56 -13.09 6.28
C ARG A 62 -4.26 -12.39 7.61
N GLN A 63 -3.23 -12.81 8.34
CA GLN A 63 -2.81 -12.18 9.60
C GLN A 63 -2.52 -10.69 9.41
N PHE A 64 -1.69 -10.36 8.42
CA PHE A 64 -1.34 -8.98 8.11
C PHE A 64 -2.49 -8.15 7.54
N SER A 65 -3.51 -8.79 6.96
CA SER A 65 -4.69 -8.09 6.44
C SER A 65 -5.73 -7.70 7.50
N GLN A 66 -5.61 -8.20 8.73
CA GLN A 66 -6.61 -7.93 9.79
C GLN A 66 -6.50 -6.51 10.37
N THR A 67 -5.29 -5.95 10.46
CA THR A 67 -5.03 -4.67 11.13
C THR A 67 -4.00 -3.85 10.38
N PHE A 68 -4.43 -2.91 9.53
CA PHE A 68 -3.51 -2.14 8.69
C PHE A 68 -2.65 -1.10 9.44
N GLN A 69 -2.95 -0.78 10.70
CA GLN A 69 -2.16 0.18 11.49
C GLN A 69 -1.27 -0.51 12.55
N ALA A 70 -1.25 -1.85 12.58
CA ALA A 70 -0.43 -2.58 13.54
C ALA A 70 1.06 -2.51 13.16
N ASP A 71 1.93 -2.60 14.17
CA ASP A 71 3.36 -2.76 13.93
C ASP A 71 3.64 -4.18 13.45
N HIS A 72 3.57 -4.38 12.14
CA HIS A 72 3.81 -5.66 11.49
C HIS A 72 5.28 -6.14 11.62
N TYR A 73 6.17 -5.30 12.14
CA TYR A 73 7.60 -5.59 12.27
C TYR A 73 7.99 -6.05 13.68
N ASP A 74 7.06 -6.01 14.65
CA ASP A 74 7.28 -6.56 15.99
C ASP A 74 7.21 -8.10 15.99
N SER A 75 8.22 -8.71 16.60
CA SER A 75 8.33 -10.14 16.89
C SER A 75 7.05 -10.80 17.43
N SER A 76 6.25 -10.09 18.24
CA SER A 76 4.99 -10.59 18.78
C SER A 76 3.91 -10.76 17.69
N GLN A 77 3.87 -9.83 16.74
CA GLN A 77 2.95 -9.83 15.58
C GLN A 77 3.41 -10.77 14.47
N LEU A 78 4.69 -11.16 14.47
CA LEU A 78 5.26 -12.15 13.53
C LEU A 78 4.99 -13.61 13.93
N THR A 79 4.53 -13.84 15.16
CA THR A 79 4.25 -15.18 15.65
C THR A 79 2.96 -15.71 15.00
N ARG A 80 3.03 -16.84 14.29
CA ARG A 80 1.84 -17.46 13.67
C ARG A 80 0.85 -17.89 14.74
N SER A 81 -0.44 -17.68 14.48
CA SER A 81 -1.50 -18.16 15.37
C SER A 81 -1.55 -19.72 15.39
N PRO A 82 -1.56 -20.35 16.57
CA PRO A 82 -1.61 -21.81 16.75
C PRO A 82 -2.74 -22.55 16.03
N ALA A 83 -3.86 -21.86 15.80
CA ALA A 83 -5.05 -22.46 15.21
C ALA A 83 -4.88 -22.87 13.72
N PHE A 84 -3.80 -22.44 13.05
CA PHE A 84 -3.64 -22.61 11.60
C PHE A 84 -2.49 -23.54 11.18
N TYR A 85 -1.75 -24.14 12.13
CA TYR A 85 -0.69 -25.13 11.83
C TYR A 85 -0.84 -26.47 12.57
N THR A 86 -1.91 -26.67 13.35
CA THR A 86 -2.19 -27.90 14.12
C THR A 86 -2.39 -29.17 13.29
N HIS A 87 -2.47 -29.06 11.96
CA HIS A 87 -2.72 -30.20 11.06
C HIS A 87 -1.67 -30.42 9.95
N GLY A 88 -0.43 -29.94 10.11
CA GLY A 88 0.64 -30.29 9.15
C GLY A 88 2.04 -29.81 9.54
N PHE A 89 3.06 -30.49 9.01
CA PHE A 89 4.48 -30.14 9.17
C PHE A 89 4.84 -28.88 8.37
N SER A 90 4.31 -27.73 8.79
CA SER A 90 4.60 -26.42 8.18
C SER A 90 5.37 -25.54 9.15
N SER A 91 6.40 -24.84 8.68
CA SER A 91 7.14 -23.86 9.46
C SER A 91 7.40 -22.60 8.65
N VAL A 92 7.70 -21.50 9.35
CA VAL A 92 8.07 -20.24 8.71
C VAL A 92 9.22 -19.58 9.46
N THR A 93 10.13 -18.99 8.72
CA THR A 93 11.14 -18.07 9.26
C THR A 93 10.90 -16.70 8.65
N ILE A 94 10.93 -15.66 9.48
CA ILE A 94 10.62 -14.30 9.08
C ILE A 94 11.79 -13.38 9.46
N SER A 95 12.17 -12.47 8.55
CA SER A 95 13.08 -11.38 8.82
C SER A 95 12.47 -10.05 8.35
N ALA A 96 12.27 -9.15 9.30
CA ALA A 96 11.64 -7.85 9.09
C ALA A 96 12.67 -6.74 8.83
N ASN A 97 12.34 -5.86 7.89
CA ASN A 97 13.06 -4.60 7.67
C ASN A 97 12.07 -3.43 7.84
N ALA A 98 11.98 -2.94 9.08
CA ALA A 98 11.07 -1.86 9.45
C ALA A 98 11.38 -0.51 8.79
N ASN A 99 12.61 -0.30 8.29
CA ASN A 99 12.98 0.96 7.64
C ASN A 99 12.47 1.04 6.20
N GLN A 100 12.35 -0.11 5.52
CA GLN A 100 11.91 -0.21 4.13
C GLN A 100 10.53 -0.88 4.02
N HIS A 101 9.87 -1.10 5.15
CA HIS A 101 8.50 -1.60 5.26
C HIS A 101 8.28 -2.91 4.50
N PHE A 102 9.20 -3.88 4.68
CA PHE A 102 9.04 -5.21 4.13
C PHE A 102 9.41 -6.32 5.11
N ILE A 103 8.82 -7.48 4.85
CA ILE A 103 9.12 -8.74 5.52
C ILE A 103 9.60 -9.74 4.46
N SER A 104 10.75 -10.33 4.70
CA SER A 104 11.17 -11.54 3.98
C SER A 104 10.75 -12.78 4.77
N PHE A 105 10.26 -13.80 4.07
CA PHE A 105 9.84 -15.05 4.69
C PHE A 105 10.38 -16.26 3.94
N SER A 106 10.59 -17.35 4.69
CA SER A 106 10.84 -18.69 4.16
C SER A 106 9.82 -19.63 4.77
N ALA A 107 8.83 -20.03 3.98
CA ALA A 107 7.77 -20.96 4.35
C ALA A 107 8.13 -22.37 3.91
N VAL A 108 8.12 -23.31 4.83
CA VAL A 108 8.44 -24.71 4.57
C VAL A 108 7.18 -25.55 4.76
N GLY A 109 6.86 -26.37 3.77
CA GLY A 109 5.88 -27.45 3.87
C GLY A 109 6.58 -28.81 3.75
N ALA A 110 6.37 -29.67 4.73
CA ALA A 110 6.94 -31.02 4.76
C ALA A 110 5.84 -32.09 4.74
N TYR A 111 6.13 -33.21 4.08
CA TYR A 111 5.26 -34.39 4.03
C TYR A 111 6.05 -35.61 4.51
N GLY A 112 5.52 -36.38 5.46
CA GLY A 112 6.16 -37.55 6.05
C GLY A 112 5.45 -38.02 7.31
N GLN A 113 5.99 -39.02 7.99
CA GLN A 113 5.53 -39.40 9.34
C GLN A 113 6.39 -38.76 10.45
N ASP A 114 7.64 -38.38 10.12
CA ASP A 114 8.57 -37.69 11.02
C ASP A 114 8.88 -36.28 10.46
N ILE A 115 8.77 -35.27 11.32
CA ILE A 115 9.08 -33.87 10.99
C ILE A 115 10.57 -33.65 10.77
N ASN A 116 11.42 -34.43 11.44
CA ASN A 116 12.87 -34.31 11.37
C ASN A 116 13.44 -35.02 10.13
N GLN A 117 12.68 -35.96 9.55
CA GLN A 117 13.01 -36.70 8.35
C GLN A 117 11.83 -36.78 7.38
N PRO A 118 11.43 -35.64 6.78
CA PRO A 118 10.28 -35.62 5.89
C PRO A 118 10.59 -36.37 4.60
N GLN A 119 9.63 -37.15 4.11
CA GLN A 119 9.71 -37.85 2.82
C GLN A 119 9.75 -36.89 1.64
N ASN A 120 9.20 -35.68 1.80
CA ASN A 120 9.35 -34.59 0.85
C ASN A 120 9.28 -33.23 1.55
N LYS A 121 10.04 -32.26 1.06
CA LYS A 121 10.07 -30.88 1.57
C LYS A 121 9.94 -29.90 0.41
N LYS A 122 9.13 -28.87 0.59
CA LYS A 122 9.05 -27.72 -0.32
C LYS A 122 9.23 -26.43 0.45
N THR A 123 9.99 -25.51 -0.13
CA THR A 123 10.26 -24.21 0.49
C THR A 123 9.81 -23.11 -0.45
N ILE A 124 9.07 -22.15 0.06
CA ILE A 124 8.70 -20.93 -0.65
C ILE A 124 9.35 -19.76 0.06
N GLU A 125 10.17 -19.01 -0.66
CA GLU A 125 10.78 -17.78 -0.17
C GLU A 125 10.10 -16.59 -0.84
N GLY A 126 9.84 -15.53 -0.10
CA GLY A 126 9.18 -14.37 -0.66
C GLY A 126 9.34 -13.10 0.16
N VAL A 127 8.85 -12.00 -0.41
CA VAL A 127 8.86 -10.68 0.22
C VAL A 127 7.46 -10.10 0.20
N ILE A 128 6.98 -9.69 1.38
CA ILE A 128 5.76 -8.92 1.58
C ILE A 128 6.20 -7.47 1.83
N LYS A 129 5.79 -6.53 0.96
CA LYS A 129 5.96 -5.10 1.19
C LYS A 129 4.66 -4.54 1.74
N PHE A 130 4.73 -3.74 2.78
CA PHE A 130 3.60 -3.04 3.35
C PHE A 130 3.56 -1.65 2.73
N ILE A 131 2.44 -1.33 2.08
CA ILE A 131 2.29 -0.06 1.35
C ILE A 131 1.03 0.62 1.83
N SER A 132 1.13 1.91 2.14
CA SER A 132 -0.05 2.72 2.39
C SER A 132 -0.68 3.22 1.09
N ASP A 133 -1.99 3.05 0.94
CA ASP A 133 -2.73 3.70 -0.15
C ASP A 133 -2.56 5.23 -0.10
N LEU A 134 -2.33 5.78 1.09
CA LEU A 134 -2.10 7.22 1.31
C LEU A 134 -0.77 7.72 0.76
N THR A 135 0.17 6.83 0.43
CA THR A 135 1.47 7.20 -0.16
C THR A 135 1.58 6.82 -1.64
N THR A 136 0.58 6.11 -2.17
CA THR A 136 0.61 5.57 -3.55
C THR A 136 0.04 6.54 -4.60
N PHE A 137 -0.90 7.40 -4.19
CA PHE A 137 -1.59 8.33 -5.10
C PHE A 137 -1.23 9.78 -4.75
N GLY A 138 -0.84 10.57 -5.76
CA GLY A 138 -0.62 12.00 -5.58
C GLY A 138 -1.91 12.74 -5.21
N THR A 139 -3.06 12.28 -5.71
CA THR A 139 -4.37 12.76 -5.27
C THR A 139 -5.39 11.62 -5.30
N MET A 140 -6.06 11.38 -4.17
CA MET A 140 -7.06 10.32 -4.02
C MET A 140 -8.35 10.86 -3.39
N TRP A 141 -9.39 11.09 -4.18
CA TRP A 141 -10.62 11.76 -3.73
C TRP A 141 -11.83 10.83 -3.73
N ASN A 142 -12.47 10.66 -2.55
CA ASN A 142 -13.72 9.91 -2.44
C ASN A 142 -14.93 10.85 -2.59
N GLY A 143 -15.56 10.85 -3.77
CA GLY A 143 -16.72 11.69 -4.09
C GLY A 143 -16.56 12.47 -5.40
N ASN A 144 -17.44 13.44 -5.61
CA ASN A 144 -17.32 14.36 -6.76
C ASN A 144 -16.23 15.41 -6.50
N PHE A 145 -15.44 15.72 -7.51
CA PHE A 145 -14.33 16.65 -7.42
C PHE A 145 -14.47 17.80 -8.43
N THR A 146 -14.16 19.02 -8.02
CA THR A 146 -14.12 20.19 -8.91
C THR A 146 -12.75 20.87 -8.85
N THR A 147 -12.08 20.98 -10.00
CA THR A 147 -10.88 21.80 -10.16
C THR A 147 -11.26 23.17 -10.71
N SER A 148 -11.35 24.18 -9.82
CA SER A 148 -11.66 25.56 -10.20
C SER A 148 -10.43 26.43 -10.43
N ALA A 149 -9.27 26.02 -9.94
CA ALA A 149 -8.03 26.77 -10.04
C ALA A 149 -7.45 26.72 -11.46
N SER A 150 -7.02 27.87 -11.97
CA SER A 150 -6.22 27.94 -13.19
C SER A 150 -4.75 27.60 -12.91
N ASN A 151 -4.04 27.09 -13.91
CA ASN A 151 -2.65 26.62 -13.83
C ASN A 151 -2.43 25.52 -12.78
N ALA A 152 -3.46 24.68 -12.55
CA ALA A 152 -3.37 23.57 -11.62
C ALA A 152 -2.61 22.40 -12.26
N SER A 153 -1.51 21.98 -11.63
CA SER A 153 -0.71 20.82 -12.07
C SER A 153 -0.73 19.73 -11.01
N TYR A 154 -1.18 18.54 -11.41
CA TYR A 154 -1.22 17.34 -10.57
C TYR A 154 -0.20 16.32 -11.09
N MET A 155 0.74 15.93 -10.23
CA MET A 155 1.72 14.89 -10.55
C MET A 155 1.36 13.57 -9.86
N GLY A 156 1.81 12.46 -10.46
CA GLY A 156 1.61 11.11 -9.93
C GLY A 156 0.25 10.50 -10.30
N ARG A 157 -0.07 9.37 -9.66
CA ARG A 157 -1.35 8.68 -9.87
C ARG A 157 -2.50 9.49 -9.26
N MET A 158 -3.61 9.57 -9.97
CA MET A 158 -4.81 10.29 -9.50
C MET A 158 -6.02 9.37 -9.49
N TRP A 159 -6.78 9.38 -8.39
CA TRP A 159 -8.03 8.64 -8.26
C TRP A 159 -9.16 9.55 -7.80
N VAL A 160 -10.28 9.55 -8.52
CA VAL A 160 -11.52 10.25 -8.17
C VAL A 160 -12.66 9.23 -8.18
N ASN A 161 -13.24 8.94 -7.02
CA ASN A 161 -14.41 8.08 -6.90
C ASN A 161 -15.71 8.89 -6.95
N GLY A 162 -15.98 9.41 -8.13
CA GLY A 162 -17.11 10.25 -8.46
C GLY A 162 -16.86 11.02 -9.75
N SER A 163 -17.72 11.98 -10.07
CA SER A 163 -17.53 12.82 -11.24
C SER A 163 -16.46 13.90 -11.00
N TRP A 164 -15.68 14.19 -12.03
CA TRP A 164 -14.67 15.24 -12.02
C TRP A 164 -15.05 16.40 -12.95
N SER A 165 -15.26 17.58 -12.38
CA SER A 165 -15.54 18.82 -13.11
C SER A 165 -14.33 19.76 -13.10
N ILE A 166 -14.04 20.39 -14.23
CA ILE A 166 -12.92 21.31 -14.39
C ILE A 166 -13.45 22.64 -14.94
N THR A 167 -13.28 23.71 -14.16
CA THR A 167 -13.63 25.08 -14.59
C THR A 167 -12.41 25.99 -14.72
N GLY A 168 -11.27 25.60 -14.13
CA GLY A 168 -10.01 26.32 -14.26
C GLY A 168 -9.31 26.13 -15.62
N LEU A 169 -8.54 27.14 -16.02
CA LEU A 169 -7.72 27.12 -17.24
C LEU A 169 -6.38 26.42 -17.00
N ASN A 170 -5.78 25.84 -18.03
CA ASN A 170 -4.47 25.20 -18.00
C ASN A 170 -4.34 24.14 -16.89
N THR A 171 -5.34 23.26 -16.75
CA THR A 171 -5.27 22.13 -15.81
C THR A 171 -4.51 20.98 -16.44
N ARG A 172 -3.49 20.45 -15.76
CA ARG A 172 -2.66 19.35 -16.26
C ARG A 172 -2.51 18.23 -15.24
N VAL A 173 -2.58 16.99 -15.72
CA VAL A 173 -2.15 15.80 -14.98
C VAL A 173 -0.98 15.15 -15.70
N GLN A 174 0.02 14.69 -14.95
CA GLN A 174 1.22 14.05 -15.50
C GLN A 174 1.86 13.06 -14.51
N GLY A 175 2.61 12.08 -15.01
CA GLY A 175 3.40 11.18 -14.17
C GLY A 175 2.64 9.99 -13.57
N GLY A 176 1.46 9.64 -14.11
CA GLY A 176 0.73 8.45 -13.73
C GLY A 176 -0.65 8.33 -14.39
N PRO A 177 -1.29 7.15 -14.29
CA PRO A 177 -2.67 6.95 -14.71
C PRO A 177 -3.66 7.78 -13.88
N VAL A 178 -4.78 8.12 -14.52
CA VAL A 178 -5.92 8.82 -13.92
C VAL A 178 -7.12 7.89 -13.90
N PHE A 179 -7.72 7.72 -12.72
CA PHE A 179 -8.92 6.92 -12.51
C PHE A 179 -10.08 7.84 -12.11
N VAL A 180 -11.20 7.79 -12.85
CA VAL A 180 -12.41 8.54 -12.54
C VAL A 180 -13.62 7.63 -12.58
N ASN A 181 -14.14 7.27 -11.41
CA ASN A 181 -15.38 6.52 -11.29
C ASN A 181 -16.61 7.44 -11.45
N GLY A 182 -16.74 8.05 -12.62
CA GLY A 182 -17.82 8.98 -12.95
C GLY A 182 -17.58 9.73 -14.25
N ASN A 183 -18.35 10.79 -14.46
CA ASN A 183 -18.20 11.67 -15.62
C ASN A 183 -16.98 12.58 -15.47
N ILE A 184 -16.34 12.93 -16.58
CA ILE A 184 -15.30 13.96 -16.64
C ILE A 184 -15.81 15.07 -17.54
N SER A 185 -15.83 16.30 -17.03
CA SER A 185 -16.38 17.43 -17.76
C SER A 185 -15.52 18.67 -17.54
N THR A 186 -15.34 19.46 -18.60
CA THR A 186 -14.85 20.83 -18.48
C THR A 186 -15.99 21.80 -18.74
N GLY A 187 -16.15 22.84 -17.92
CA GLY A 187 -17.17 23.88 -18.09
C GLY A 187 -16.55 25.26 -18.37
N GLY A 188 -17.31 26.12 -19.05
CA GLY A 188 -16.88 27.48 -19.39
C GLY A 188 -15.64 27.48 -20.27
N SER A 189 -14.61 28.24 -19.88
CA SER A 189 -13.31 28.27 -20.56
C SER A 189 -12.34 27.17 -20.11
N GLY A 190 -12.73 26.30 -19.16
CA GLY A 190 -11.84 25.31 -18.57
C GLY A 190 -11.29 24.30 -19.59
N ASN A 191 -10.07 23.81 -19.34
CA ASN A 191 -9.47 22.73 -20.13
C ASN A 191 -8.62 21.81 -19.26
N LEU A 192 -8.48 20.56 -19.71
CA LEU A 192 -7.72 19.52 -19.03
C LEU A 192 -6.81 18.78 -20.02
N VAL A 193 -5.53 18.66 -19.67
CA VAL A 193 -4.57 17.81 -20.40
C VAL A 193 -4.08 16.68 -19.49
N ILE A 194 -4.36 15.44 -19.86
CA ILE A 194 -3.90 14.22 -19.18
C ILE A 194 -2.72 13.64 -19.94
N ASN A 195 -1.53 13.66 -19.32
CA ASN A 195 -0.30 13.07 -19.86
C ASN A 195 -0.07 11.70 -19.23
N GLY A 196 -0.93 10.76 -19.61
CA GLY A 196 -0.98 9.40 -19.09
C GLY A 196 -2.27 8.70 -19.55
N ASP A 197 -2.46 7.46 -19.11
CA ASP A 197 -3.69 6.72 -19.37
C ASP A 197 -4.85 7.25 -18.51
N LEU A 198 -6.04 7.22 -19.09
CA LEU A 198 -7.29 7.52 -18.44
C LEU A 198 -8.13 6.24 -18.29
N TYR A 199 -8.69 6.04 -17.11
CA TYR A 199 -9.62 4.98 -16.75
C TYR A 199 -10.89 5.66 -16.24
N ARG A 200 -12.02 5.51 -16.92
CA ARG A 200 -13.28 6.15 -16.54
C ARG A 200 -14.48 5.23 -16.69
N SER A 201 -15.47 5.39 -15.82
CA SER A 201 -16.76 4.68 -15.93
C SER A 201 -17.87 5.53 -16.56
N GLY A 202 -17.74 6.86 -16.55
CA GLY A 202 -18.71 7.79 -17.12
C GLY A 202 -18.26 8.43 -18.44
N SER A 203 -19.05 9.41 -18.89
CA SER A 203 -18.83 10.17 -20.13
C SER A 203 -17.70 11.20 -19.99
N ARG A 204 -17.11 11.61 -21.12
CA ARG A 204 -16.13 12.69 -21.22
C ARG A 204 -16.71 13.83 -22.06
N SER A 205 -16.72 15.06 -21.55
CA SER A 205 -17.28 16.22 -22.26
C SER A 205 -16.42 17.49 -22.11
N GLY A 206 -16.43 18.33 -23.15
CA GLY A 206 -15.67 19.58 -23.20
C GLY A 206 -14.22 19.43 -23.67
N ASN A 207 -13.36 20.40 -23.34
CA ASN A 207 -11.97 20.52 -23.79
C ASN A 207 -11.02 19.65 -22.96
N ILE A 208 -11.04 18.34 -23.21
CA ILE A 208 -10.22 17.35 -22.52
C ILE A 208 -9.31 16.64 -23.53
N THR A 209 -8.00 16.79 -23.35
CA THR A 209 -6.98 16.08 -24.14
C THR A 209 -6.39 14.95 -23.30
N VAL A 210 -6.34 13.73 -23.85
CA VAL A 210 -5.70 12.56 -23.24
C VAL A 210 -4.59 12.11 -24.18
N ASN A 211 -3.34 12.16 -23.71
CA ASN A 211 -2.16 11.80 -24.49
C ASN A 211 -1.78 10.31 -24.36
N GLY A 212 -2.47 9.55 -23.51
CA GLY A 212 -2.36 8.10 -23.39
C GLY A 212 -3.63 7.39 -23.86
N THR A 213 -3.91 6.21 -23.29
CA THR A 213 -5.10 5.40 -23.62
C THR A 213 -6.31 5.86 -22.81
N ASP A 214 -7.47 6.05 -23.46
CA ASP A 214 -8.76 6.30 -22.79
C ASP A 214 -9.55 4.99 -22.66
N ASN A 215 -9.61 4.45 -21.44
CA ASN A 215 -10.27 3.20 -21.12
C ASN A 215 -11.62 3.46 -20.44
N THR A 216 -12.68 2.81 -20.92
CA THR A 216 -14.02 2.85 -20.31
C THR A 216 -14.19 1.80 -19.22
N TYR A 217 -13.20 1.70 -18.34
CA TYR A 217 -13.16 0.76 -17.22
C TYR A 217 -12.42 1.41 -16.06
N VAL A 218 -12.90 1.18 -14.84
CA VAL A 218 -12.24 1.62 -13.60
C VAL A 218 -12.15 0.41 -12.67
N PRO A 219 -10.94 0.02 -12.21
CA PRO A 219 -10.81 -1.04 -11.21
C PRO A 219 -11.53 -0.66 -9.90
N SER A 220 -11.93 -1.66 -9.11
CA SER A 220 -12.41 -1.41 -7.75
C SER A 220 -11.26 -0.92 -6.84
N MET A 221 -11.54 0.01 -5.93
CA MET A 221 -10.58 0.48 -4.94
C MET A 221 -11.17 0.50 -3.54
N ASN A 222 -10.39 0.02 -2.57
CA ASN A 222 -10.73 0.11 -1.16
C ASN A 222 -10.18 1.40 -0.56
N TRP A 223 -11.04 2.22 0.02
CA TRP A 223 -10.66 3.50 0.60
C TRP A 223 -9.93 3.32 1.94
N PRO A 224 -8.83 4.05 2.19
CA PRO A 224 -8.13 3.99 3.46
C PRO A 224 -9.01 4.60 4.55
N THR A 225 -9.13 3.87 5.66
CA THR A 225 -9.77 4.33 6.88
C THR A 225 -8.71 4.56 7.95
N ILE A 226 -8.93 5.57 8.78
CA ILE A 226 -8.05 5.86 9.92
C ILE A 226 -8.68 5.27 11.19
N ASP A 227 -7.91 4.46 11.92
CA ASP A 227 -8.28 4.08 13.29
C ASP A 227 -7.95 5.22 14.25
N ARG A 228 -9.00 5.79 14.85
CA ARG A 228 -8.89 6.91 15.80
C ARG A 228 -8.29 6.46 17.13
N THR A 229 -8.58 5.22 17.53
CA THR A 229 -8.13 4.64 18.79
C THR A 229 -6.62 4.40 18.77
N TYR A 230 -6.07 4.09 17.60
CA TYR A 230 -4.63 3.94 17.41
C TYR A 230 -3.86 5.21 17.83
N PHE A 231 -4.24 6.38 17.32
CA PHE A 231 -3.57 7.63 17.64
C PHE A 231 -3.71 8.02 19.12
N ASP A 232 -4.85 7.70 19.75
CA ASP A 232 -5.04 7.92 21.18
C ASP A 232 -4.12 7.03 22.03
N THR A 233 -3.94 5.77 21.62
CA THR A 233 -3.18 4.76 22.36
C THR A 233 -1.66 4.86 22.16
N TYR A 234 -1.21 5.12 20.92
CA TYR A 234 0.20 5.01 20.52
C TYR A 234 0.88 6.36 20.26
N SER A 235 0.24 7.48 20.59
CA SER A 235 0.89 8.79 20.48
C SER A 235 2.04 8.96 21.48
N ASN A 236 3.10 9.63 21.03
CA ASN A 236 4.19 10.05 21.93
C ASN A 236 3.78 11.28 22.75
N VAL A 237 2.96 12.16 22.16
CA VAL A 237 2.45 13.36 22.81
C VAL A 237 0.97 13.50 22.50
N LYS A 238 0.17 13.65 23.56
CA LYS A 238 -1.26 13.95 23.46
C LYS A 238 -1.54 15.37 23.94
N VAL A 239 -2.30 16.13 23.15
CA VAL A 239 -2.76 17.49 23.48
C VAL A 239 -4.27 17.59 23.35
N THR A 240 -4.90 18.35 24.24
CA THR A 240 -6.37 18.55 24.30
C THR A 240 -6.78 20.00 24.06
N GLN A 241 -5.81 20.89 23.85
CA GLN A 241 -6.02 22.31 23.59
C GLN A 241 -5.40 22.69 22.24
N ASN A 242 -5.88 23.79 21.66
CA ASN A 242 -5.30 24.32 20.43
C ASN A 242 -3.81 24.58 20.63
N THR A 243 -2.98 23.99 19.79
CA THR A 243 -1.53 23.92 20.03
C THR A 243 -0.77 24.23 18.75
N THR A 244 0.29 25.04 18.88
CA THR A 244 1.25 25.27 17.79
C THR A 244 2.40 24.26 17.88
N LEU A 245 2.73 23.66 16.74
CA LEU A 245 3.81 22.71 16.52
C LEU A 245 4.87 23.39 15.65
N ARG A 246 6.06 23.63 16.21
CA ARG A 246 7.18 24.21 15.44
C ARG A 246 8.30 23.19 15.28
N PHE A 247 8.51 22.76 14.05
CA PHE A 247 9.58 21.85 13.69
C PHE A 247 10.88 22.62 13.46
N TYR A 248 11.95 22.16 14.10
CA TYR A 248 13.25 22.80 14.02
C TYR A 248 14.35 21.79 13.70
N TYR A 249 15.22 22.21 12.79
CA TYR A 249 16.44 21.53 12.44
C TYR A 249 17.55 22.56 12.22
N ASP A 250 18.68 22.41 12.90
CA ASP A 250 19.81 23.35 12.86
C ASP A 250 20.85 23.06 11.77
N GLY A 251 20.68 21.96 11.02
CA GLY A 251 21.62 21.53 9.98
C GLY A 251 22.88 20.83 10.48
N ALA A 252 23.14 20.83 11.79
CA ALA A 252 24.32 20.23 12.40
C ALA A 252 24.01 18.93 13.15
N SER A 253 22.80 18.81 13.69
CA SER A 253 22.38 17.61 14.42
C SER A 253 22.00 16.46 13.47
N SER A 254 22.07 15.23 13.97
CA SER A 254 21.46 14.07 13.29
C SER A 254 19.94 13.98 13.56
N THR A 255 19.44 14.68 14.59
CA THR A 255 18.07 14.56 15.12
C THR A 255 17.30 15.88 15.05
N GLY A 256 16.07 15.84 14.55
CA GLY A 256 15.16 16.98 14.60
C GLY A 256 14.51 17.17 15.96
N THR A 257 13.99 18.37 16.18
CA THR A 257 13.15 18.65 17.34
C THR A 257 11.82 19.24 16.93
N VAL A 258 10.81 19.06 17.77
CA VAL A 258 9.50 19.68 17.63
C VAL A 258 9.12 20.35 18.94
N ARG A 259 8.76 21.63 18.87
CA ARG A 259 8.15 22.35 19.98
C ARG A 259 6.64 22.19 19.92
N VAL A 260 6.06 21.54 20.93
CA VAL A 260 4.63 21.34 21.11
C VAL A 260 4.14 22.32 22.17
N GLY A 261 3.52 23.42 21.75
CA GLY A 261 3.19 24.53 22.65
C GLY A 261 4.46 25.17 23.20
N THR A 262 4.73 24.99 24.48
CA THR A 262 5.93 25.51 25.14
C THR A 262 7.05 24.49 25.28
N THR A 263 6.76 23.19 25.19
CA THR A 263 7.70 22.10 25.45
C THR A 263 8.37 21.61 24.16
N THR A 264 9.69 21.36 24.21
CA THR A 264 10.46 20.83 23.08
C THR A 264 10.72 19.34 23.26
N TYR A 265 10.49 18.57 22.19
CA TYR A 265 10.73 17.13 22.13
C TYR A 265 11.76 16.82 21.04
N VAL A 266 12.61 15.83 21.29
CA VAL A 266 13.50 15.25 20.28
C VAL A 266 12.70 14.20 19.50
N ILE A 267 12.81 14.22 18.17
CA ILE A 267 12.15 13.25 17.29
C ILE A 267 13.04 11.99 17.23
N PRO A 268 12.57 10.83 17.74
CA PRO A 268 13.34 9.59 17.68
C PRO A 268 13.38 9.01 16.27
N SER A 269 14.37 8.18 15.99
CA SER A 269 14.53 7.50 14.69
C SER A 269 13.40 6.52 14.36
N THR A 270 12.73 5.97 15.39
CA THR A 270 11.56 5.10 15.25
C THR A 270 10.31 5.84 14.78
N GLY A 271 10.30 7.18 14.86
CA GLY A 271 9.20 8.03 14.46
C GLY A 271 8.44 8.64 15.64
N PHE A 272 7.68 9.70 15.37
CA PHE A 272 7.00 10.49 16.40
C PHE A 272 5.55 10.79 16.01
N ILE A 273 4.61 10.44 16.87
CA ILE A 273 3.18 10.68 16.69
C ILE A 273 2.71 11.73 17.71
N ILE A 274 2.16 12.83 17.20
CA ILE A 274 1.51 13.88 18.01
C ILE A 274 0.01 13.80 17.78
N TYR A 275 -0.74 13.57 18.85
CA TYR A 275 -2.18 13.43 18.83
C TYR A 275 -2.90 14.62 19.48
N GLY A 276 -3.73 15.30 18.72
CA GLY A 276 -4.63 16.35 19.16
C GLY A 276 -6.06 15.84 19.29
N GLN A 277 -6.56 15.72 20.52
CA GLN A 277 -7.94 15.33 20.79
C GLN A 277 -8.84 16.57 20.87
N ASN A 278 -9.84 16.66 19.98
CA ASN A 278 -10.82 17.75 19.92
C ASN A 278 -10.22 19.16 19.84
N CYS A 279 -9.04 19.29 19.23
CA CYS A 279 -8.34 20.58 19.15
C CYS A 279 -7.92 20.93 17.72
N THR A 280 -7.29 22.09 17.56
CA THR A 280 -6.64 22.52 16.33
C THR A 280 -5.12 22.48 16.51
N LEU A 281 -4.43 21.83 15.58
CA LEU A 281 -2.97 21.82 15.54
C LEU A 281 -2.48 22.77 14.45
N THR A 282 -1.70 23.78 14.83
CA THR A 282 -1.08 24.72 13.87
C THR A 282 0.38 24.33 13.69
N SER A 283 0.83 24.03 12.47
CA SER A 283 2.16 23.47 12.22
C SER A 283 2.96 24.26 11.20
N SER A 284 4.26 24.39 11.45
CA SER A 284 5.25 24.91 10.50
C SER A 284 6.69 24.55 10.89
N GLY A 285 7.63 24.79 9.96
CA GLY A 285 9.07 24.67 10.18
C GLY A 285 9.75 23.66 9.26
N THR A 286 10.83 23.07 9.76
CA THR A 286 11.66 22.11 9.03
C THR A 286 11.67 20.77 9.75
N VAL A 287 11.12 19.74 9.10
CA VAL A 287 10.96 18.39 9.64
C VAL A 287 12.24 17.58 9.40
N ARG A 288 12.89 17.19 10.50
CA ARG A 288 13.95 16.17 10.55
C ARG A 288 13.47 15.03 11.43
N GLY A 289 13.34 13.83 10.88
CA GLY A 289 12.67 12.69 11.51
C GLY A 289 11.38 12.28 10.81
N ARG A 290 10.83 11.12 11.17
CA ARG A 290 9.55 10.60 10.66
C ARG A 290 8.43 11.01 11.61
N VAL A 291 7.50 11.86 11.17
CA VAL A 291 6.50 12.46 12.07
C VAL A 291 5.09 12.34 11.51
N THR A 292 4.14 12.00 12.38
CA THR A 292 2.71 12.09 12.08
C THR A 292 2.04 12.98 13.10
N ILE A 293 1.26 13.95 12.62
CA ILE A 293 0.36 14.73 13.46
C ILE A 293 -1.08 14.33 13.13
N ALA A 294 -1.86 14.00 14.15
CA ALA A 294 -3.25 13.61 14.01
C ALA A 294 -4.12 14.53 14.86
N SER A 295 -5.10 15.21 14.27
CA SER A 295 -6.10 15.99 14.99
C SER A 295 -7.48 15.38 14.79
N ILE A 296 -7.99 14.72 15.84
CA ILE A 296 -9.20 13.91 15.78
C ILE A 296 -10.27 14.47 16.71
N ARG A 297 -11.45 14.68 16.14
CA ARG A 297 -12.68 15.03 16.83
C ARG A 297 -13.36 13.74 17.28
N THR A 298 -13.42 13.53 18.58
CA THR A 298 -14.09 12.40 19.23
C THR A 298 -15.53 12.73 19.61
N SER A 299 -15.87 14.02 19.83
CA SER A 299 -17.23 14.49 20.13
C SER A 299 -17.36 16.01 19.92
N GLY A 300 -18.57 16.51 19.67
CA GLY A 300 -18.88 17.95 19.53
C GLY A 300 -18.64 18.55 18.13
N THR A 301 -18.76 19.89 18.02
CA THR A 301 -18.65 20.64 16.74
C THR A 301 -17.28 21.30 16.52
N SER A 302 -16.44 21.42 17.56
CA SER A 302 -15.13 22.08 17.49
C SER A 302 -13.97 21.07 17.45
N GLY A 303 -12.86 21.47 16.82
CA GLY A 303 -11.63 20.67 16.75
C GLY A 303 -11.55 19.71 15.56
N GLY A 304 -10.48 18.91 15.53
CA GLY A 304 -10.17 18.02 14.42
C GLY A 304 -9.53 18.72 13.22
N ASN A 305 -9.01 19.94 13.42
CA ASN A 305 -8.42 20.76 12.37
C ASN A 305 -6.90 20.74 12.45
N ILE A 306 -6.26 20.86 11.29
CA ILE A 306 -4.82 21.13 11.19
C ILE A 306 -4.63 22.35 10.30
N ILE A 307 -3.78 23.28 10.73
CA ILE A 307 -3.45 24.49 9.98
C ILE A 307 -1.96 24.44 9.69
N MET A 308 -1.57 24.40 8.42
CA MET A 308 -0.20 24.64 7.99
C MET A 308 -0.02 26.15 7.87
N ASP A 309 0.55 26.77 8.90
CA ASP A 309 0.71 28.22 9.02
C ASP A 309 2.18 28.59 8.80
N ASN A 310 2.53 28.89 7.54
CA ASN A 310 3.89 28.99 6.97
C ASN A 310 4.44 27.66 6.43
N HIS A 311 5.68 27.69 5.91
CA HIS A 311 6.33 26.53 5.30
C HIS A 311 6.40 25.34 6.24
N LEU A 312 6.28 24.14 5.69
CA LEU A 312 6.58 22.88 6.37
C LEU A 312 7.38 22.00 5.41
N LYS A 313 8.71 21.97 5.54
CA LYS A 313 9.60 21.31 4.57
C LYS A 313 10.39 20.20 5.24
N TYR A 314 10.86 19.22 4.47
CA TYR A 314 11.88 18.30 4.95
C TYR A 314 13.22 19.01 5.14
N ALA A 315 14.03 18.48 6.05
CA ALA A 315 15.35 18.98 6.39
C ALA A 315 16.41 18.79 5.31
N THR A 316 16.11 18.04 4.26
CA THR A 316 17.07 17.61 3.24
C THR A 316 17.77 18.81 2.61
N VAL A 317 19.10 18.77 2.62
CA VAL A 317 19.99 19.85 2.15
C VAL A 317 19.95 19.89 0.62
N GLY A 318 19.17 20.81 0.04
CA GLY A 318 19.05 21.00 -1.41
C GLY A 318 17.61 21.21 -1.89
N SER A 319 17.41 21.33 -3.20
CA SER A 319 16.11 21.58 -3.85
C SER A 319 15.10 20.42 -3.77
N THR A 320 15.42 19.32 -3.07
CA THR A 320 14.57 18.12 -3.01
C THR A 320 13.63 18.17 -1.81
N SER A 321 12.35 18.45 -2.06
CA SER A 321 11.27 18.38 -1.05
C SER A 321 10.65 16.97 -0.98
N PHE A 322 11.50 15.93 -1.05
CA PHE A 322 11.08 14.52 -1.10
C PHE A 322 11.49 13.78 0.18
N ALA A 323 10.65 12.83 0.61
CA ALA A 323 10.88 12.01 1.78
C ALA A 323 12.14 11.16 1.61
N ASN A 324 12.76 10.81 2.72
CA ASN A 324 13.94 9.95 2.77
C ASN A 324 13.93 9.15 4.08
N VAL A 325 14.95 8.30 4.27
CA VAL A 325 15.06 7.43 5.46
C VAL A 325 15.05 8.18 6.80
N GLN A 326 15.40 9.47 6.79
CA GLN A 326 15.43 10.34 7.95
C GLN A 326 14.24 11.29 8.03
N ASP A 327 13.57 11.62 6.93
CA ASP A 327 12.59 12.71 6.87
C ASP A 327 11.30 12.25 6.20
N SER A 328 10.20 12.23 6.96
CA SER A 328 8.86 12.04 6.41
C SER A 328 7.81 12.69 7.32
N PHE A 329 6.70 13.14 6.73
CA PHE A 329 5.65 13.85 7.47
C PHE A 329 4.24 13.45 7.02
N ALA A 330 3.33 13.26 7.97
CA ALA A 330 1.90 13.14 7.71
C ALA A 330 1.06 14.07 8.60
N ALA A 331 -0.01 14.61 8.03
CA ALA A 331 -1.06 15.35 8.72
C ALA A 331 -2.41 14.67 8.50
N ILE A 332 -3.02 14.21 9.58
CA ILE A 332 -4.28 13.47 9.58
C ILE A 332 -5.31 14.26 10.38
N ALA A 333 -6.27 14.86 9.69
CA ALA A 333 -7.34 15.62 10.31
C ALA A 333 -8.67 14.85 10.21
N SER A 334 -9.51 14.97 11.22
CA SER A 334 -10.88 14.45 11.17
C SER A 334 -11.91 15.45 10.62
N ASN A 335 -11.56 16.75 10.66
CA ASN A 335 -12.41 17.82 10.16
C ASN A 335 -11.79 18.48 8.94
N SER A 336 -10.71 19.27 9.06
CA SER A 336 -10.13 20.02 7.92
C SER A 336 -8.62 20.19 7.98
N ILE A 337 -8.01 20.47 6.82
CA ILE A 337 -6.62 20.94 6.72
C ILE A 337 -6.58 22.26 5.95
N ALA A 338 -6.03 23.31 6.56
CA ALA A 338 -5.87 24.61 5.94
C ALA A 338 -4.39 24.91 5.64
N PHE A 339 -4.10 25.48 4.47
CA PHE A 339 -2.76 25.88 4.02
C PHE A 339 -2.66 27.41 3.94
N ASN A 340 -2.01 28.04 4.90
CA ASN A 340 -2.04 29.49 5.09
C ASN A 340 -0.63 30.10 5.01
N LYS A 341 -0.46 31.09 4.13
CA LYS A 341 0.74 31.93 4.08
C LYS A 341 0.52 33.17 3.22
N THR A 342 0.87 34.34 3.73
CA THR A 342 0.79 35.62 3.00
C THR A 342 2.16 36.10 2.52
N GLY A 343 2.16 36.96 1.49
CA GLY A 343 3.35 37.66 0.98
C GLY A 343 4.30 36.85 0.09
N SER A 344 4.24 35.51 0.11
CA SER A 344 5.12 34.63 -0.67
C SER A 344 4.49 33.26 -0.96
N ASP A 345 5.12 32.49 -1.84
CA ASP A 345 4.73 31.09 -2.13
C ASP A 345 4.72 30.25 -0.85
N LEU A 346 3.79 29.30 -0.75
CA LEU A 346 3.75 28.31 0.32
C LEU A 346 4.35 26.99 -0.17
N TYR A 347 5.17 26.37 0.66
CA TYR A 347 5.82 25.10 0.39
C TYR A 347 5.55 24.18 1.57
N VAL A 348 4.88 23.07 1.32
CA VAL A 348 4.55 22.07 2.33
C VAL A 348 4.88 20.67 1.79
N SER A 349 5.42 19.80 2.64
CA SER A 349 5.83 18.44 2.28
C SER A 349 5.15 17.40 3.18
N GLY A 350 4.63 16.32 2.58
CA GLY A 350 4.06 15.19 3.32
C GLY A 350 2.73 14.64 2.80
N VAL A 351 2.18 13.73 3.60
CA VAL A 351 0.88 13.10 3.39
C VAL A 351 -0.20 13.93 4.07
N TYR A 352 -1.22 14.38 3.33
CA TYR A 352 -2.34 15.14 3.88
C TYR A 352 -3.63 14.33 3.79
N PHE A 353 -4.22 13.99 4.93
CA PHE A 353 -5.44 13.20 4.99
C PHE A 353 -6.51 13.90 5.82
N VAL A 354 -7.71 14.03 5.26
CA VAL A 354 -8.92 14.46 5.98
C VAL A 354 -9.93 13.32 5.98
N ASP A 355 -10.23 12.78 7.15
CA ASP A 355 -11.29 11.78 7.33
C ASP A 355 -12.64 12.38 6.95
N SER A 356 -13.47 11.62 6.21
CA SER A 356 -14.74 12.05 5.60
C SER A 356 -15.86 12.38 6.60
N SER A 357 -15.59 12.48 7.90
CA SER A 357 -16.58 12.74 8.96
C SER A 357 -16.89 14.23 9.21
N GLY A 358 -16.43 15.15 8.35
CA GLY A 358 -16.55 16.60 8.51
C GLY A 358 -17.11 17.33 7.28
N THR A 359 -17.62 18.56 7.48
CA THR A 359 -18.22 19.43 6.46
C THR A 359 -17.19 20.24 5.67
N THR A 360 -15.92 20.26 6.07
CA THR A 360 -14.87 21.15 5.53
C THR A 360 -13.67 20.36 5.04
N GLY A 361 -13.35 20.41 3.74
CA GLY A 361 -12.24 19.66 3.14
C GLY A 361 -10.85 20.26 3.38
N MET A 362 -10.02 20.30 2.33
CA MET A 362 -8.76 21.05 2.35
C MET A 362 -8.98 22.44 1.75
N SER A 363 -8.38 23.45 2.36
CA SER A 363 -8.47 24.84 1.92
C SER A 363 -7.12 25.53 1.96
N SER A 364 -6.97 26.64 1.25
CA SER A 364 -5.78 27.47 1.36
C SER A 364 -6.13 28.96 1.38
N SER A 365 -5.35 29.75 2.11
CA SER A 365 -5.41 31.20 2.11
C SER A 365 -4.02 31.79 1.81
N GLY A 366 -3.94 32.59 0.75
CA GLY A 366 -2.68 33.07 0.19
C GLY A 366 -2.68 34.53 -0.26
N SER A 367 -1.72 34.88 -1.12
CA SER A 367 -1.64 36.19 -1.77
C SER A 367 -1.65 36.06 -3.29
N SER A 368 -2.26 37.04 -3.97
CA SER A 368 -2.30 37.08 -5.44
C SER A 368 -0.88 37.10 -6.02
N GLY A 369 -0.68 36.42 -7.15
CA GLY A 369 0.62 36.23 -7.79
C GLY A 369 1.51 35.17 -7.12
N ARG A 370 1.02 34.48 -6.08
CA ARG A 370 1.75 33.41 -5.37
C ARG A 370 1.14 32.03 -5.62
N THR A 371 1.94 31.01 -5.38
CA THR A 371 1.59 29.61 -5.62
C THR A 371 1.62 28.79 -4.33
N LEU A 372 0.61 27.94 -4.14
CA LEU A 372 0.65 26.84 -3.18
C LEU A 372 1.41 25.66 -3.78
N ARG A 373 2.51 25.24 -3.15
CA ARG A 373 3.35 24.13 -3.60
C ARG A 373 3.30 23.01 -2.55
N ILE A 374 2.75 21.88 -2.94
CA ILE A 374 2.69 20.68 -2.11
C ILE A 374 3.58 19.61 -2.72
N PHE A 375 4.46 19.03 -1.91
CA PHE A 375 5.28 17.88 -2.26
C PHE A 375 4.83 16.68 -1.44
N GLY A 376 4.12 15.75 -2.04
CA GLY A 376 3.57 14.60 -1.34
C GLY A 376 2.23 14.15 -1.89
N THR A 377 1.38 13.67 -1.00
CA THR A 377 0.09 13.05 -1.34
C THR A 377 -1.05 13.70 -0.57
N ARG A 378 -2.26 13.56 -1.09
CA ARG A 378 -3.46 14.04 -0.40
C ARG A 378 -4.71 13.27 -0.76
N ASN A 379 -5.65 13.22 0.18
CA ASN A 379 -6.95 12.59 -0.07
C ASN A 379 -8.08 13.59 -0.37
N LYS A 380 -7.78 14.89 -0.39
CA LYS A 380 -8.76 15.94 -0.66
C LYS A 380 -8.26 16.92 -1.74
N GLY A 381 -9.16 17.43 -2.58
CA GLY A 381 -8.95 18.63 -3.38
C GLY A 381 -8.86 19.86 -2.50
N ILE A 382 -8.16 20.89 -2.96
CA ILE A 382 -7.92 22.11 -2.19
C ILE A 382 -8.77 23.24 -2.76
N TRP A 383 -9.61 23.82 -1.92
CA TRP A 383 -10.26 25.07 -2.21
C TRP A 383 -9.25 26.21 -2.08
N LEU A 384 -8.87 26.81 -3.20
CA LEU A 384 -7.89 27.90 -3.22
C LEU A 384 -8.57 29.25 -3.00
N SER A 385 -8.10 29.99 -2.00
CA SER A 385 -8.35 31.41 -1.81
C SER A 385 -7.02 32.17 -1.76
N GLY A 386 -6.96 33.33 -2.42
CA GLY A 386 -5.80 34.21 -2.45
C GLY A 386 -4.65 33.77 -3.38
N PHE A 387 -4.27 32.49 -3.40
CA PHE A 387 -3.24 31.99 -4.33
C PHE A 387 -3.72 31.98 -5.78
N SER A 388 -2.84 32.33 -6.72
CA SER A 388 -3.14 32.34 -8.17
C SER A 388 -3.03 30.97 -8.84
N GLY A 389 -2.48 29.97 -8.14
CA GLY A 389 -2.33 28.61 -8.64
C GLY A 389 -1.89 27.64 -7.55
N ALA A 390 -1.91 26.35 -7.89
CA ALA A 390 -1.40 25.28 -7.04
C ALA A 390 -0.58 24.28 -7.86
N GLN A 391 0.60 23.94 -7.34
CA GLN A 391 1.46 22.89 -7.87
C GLN A 391 1.53 21.74 -6.88
N ILE A 392 1.15 20.55 -7.33
CA ILE A 392 1.04 19.36 -6.49
C ILE A 392 1.97 18.32 -7.08
N THR A 393 3.16 18.23 -6.49
CA THR A 393 4.22 17.33 -6.89
C THR A 393 4.11 16.05 -6.08
N PHE A 394 4.01 14.91 -6.74
CA PHE A 394 3.99 13.61 -6.08
C PHE A 394 5.37 13.28 -5.54
N ASP A 395 5.44 12.93 -4.26
CA ASP A 395 6.65 12.45 -3.63
C ASP A 395 6.76 10.94 -3.79
N THR A 396 7.64 10.52 -4.70
CA THR A 396 7.85 9.12 -5.04
C THR A 396 8.48 8.31 -3.92
N ASN A 397 9.05 8.97 -2.90
CA ASN A 397 9.77 8.28 -1.83
C ASN A 397 8.88 7.99 -0.61
N LEU A 398 7.67 8.55 -0.54
CA LEU A 398 6.73 8.32 0.57
C LEU A 398 6.26 6.87 0.67
N ASP A 399 6.30 6.11 -0.43
CA ASP A 399 5.96 4.68 -0.43
C ASP A 399 7.05 3.82 0.25
N THR A 400 8.27 4.34 0.31
CA THR A 400 9.47 3.65 0.81
C THR A 400 9.82 4.13 2.21
N TYR A 401 9.55 5.41 2.48
CA TYR A 401 9.78 6.05 3.77
C TYR A 401 8.49 6.70 4.31
N PRO A 402 7.43 5.92 4.57
CA PRO A 402 6.19 6.47 5.07
C PRO A 402 6.36 7.04 6.50
N PRO A 403 5.58 8.07 6.85
CA PRO A 403 5.40 8.50 8.24
C PRO A 403 4.77 7.40 9.11
N PRO A 404 5.02 7.37 10.43
CA PRO A 404 4.48 6.35 11.33
C PRO A 404 2.95 6.46 11.47
N GLY A 405 2.27 5.33 11.71
CA GLY A 405 0.83 5.30 11.98
C GLY A 405 -0.07 5.46 10.75
N LEU A 406 0.50 5.43 9.54
CA LEU A 406 -0.31 5.30 8.32
C LEU A 406 -0.80 3.86 8.17
N PRO A 407 -2.02 3.63 7.64
CA PRO A 407 -2.50 2.28 7.37
C PRO A 407 -1.69 1.67 6.22
N GLU A 408 -1.03 0.54 6.45
CA GLU A 408 -0.25 -0.21 5.48
C GLU A 408 -0.93 -1.53 5.14
N ARG A 409 -1.00 -1.84 3.84
CA ARG A 409 -1.54 -3.11 3.35
C ARG A 409 -0.43 -4.04 2.92
N PRO A 410 -0.52 -5.34 3.25
CA PRO A 410 0.45 -6.32 2.79
C PRO A 410 0.29 -6.57 1.29
N ASN A 411 1.37 -6.39 0.54
CA ASN A 411 1.47 -6.72 -0.87
C ASN A 411 2.57 -7.76 -1.07
N LEU A 412 2.23 -8.91 -1.64
CA LEU A 412 3.21 -9.92 -2.04
C LEU A 412 3.95 -9.42 -3.28
N VAL A 413 5.22 -9.04 -3.13
CA VAL A 413 6.01 -8.42 -4.21
C VAL A 413 6.66 -9.48 -5.09
N THR A 414 7.22 -10.51 -4.46
CA THR A 414 7.88 -11.62 -5.14
C THR A 414 7.82 -12.87 -4.29
N TRP A 415 7.81 -14.01 -4.95
CA TRP A 415 7.94 -15.32 -4.32
C TRP A 415 8.63 -16.30 -5.27
N HIS A 416 9.36 -17.25 -4.71
CA HIS A 416 10.06 -18.29 -5.43
C HIS A 416 9.91 -19.63 -4.72
N ILE A 417 9.60 -20.66 -5.49
CA ILE A 417 9.46 -22.03 -5.01
C ILE A 417 10.79 -22.76 -5.24
N LYS A 418 11.43 -23.21 -4.15
CA LYS A 418 12.56 -24.14 -4.18
C LYS A 418 12.05 -25.58 -4.05
#